data_AF-A0A349H0S7-F1
#
_entry.id   AF-A0A349H0S7-F1
#
_cell.length_a   1.000
_cell.length_b   1.000
_cell.length_c   1.000
_cell.angle_alpha   90.00
_cell.angle_beta   90.00
_cell.angle_gamma   90.00
#
_symmetry.space_group_name_H-M   'P 1'
#
loop_
_entity.id
_entity.type
_entity.pdbx_description
1 polymer ?
#
loop_
_entity_poly.entity_id
_entity_poly.type
_entity_poly.pdbx_seq_one_letter_code
_entity_poly.pdbx_strand_id
1 'polypeptide(L)'
;MGIEPFLVASSMKMVIAQRLIRRLCPHCAVPDDTSADVVRSCLMTLGIPAAEAADATGLRKPSGCEACSNLGFRGRIGMFELLTISEAIHALIVQRVSAHVIRRQALRESMRSLQQCGWDHVKAGRTALSEIMRYADAGSESADEASVAEVEG
;
A
#
# COMPACT_ATOMS: atom_id res chain seq x y z
N MET A 1 -6.23 -10.55 22.90
CA MET A 1 -5.68 -9.54 23.83
C MET A 1 -6.67 -9.10 24.91
N GLY A 2 -7.99 -9.35 24.77
CA GLY A 2 -8.95 -9.19 25.87
C GLY A 2 -9.23 -7.76 26.31
N ILE A 3 -8.85 -6.77 25.49
CA ILE A 3 -9.05 -5.34 25.78
C ILE A 3 -10.47 -4.95 25.36
N GLU A 4 -11.17 -4.21 26.22
CA GLU A 4 -12.49 -3.69 25.88
C GLU A 4 -12.43 -2.70 24.70
N PRO A 5 -13.29 -2.84 23.67
CA PRO A 5 -13.20 -2.02 22.47
C PRO A 5 -13.30 -0.51 22.71
N PHE A 6 -14.08 -0.09 23.70
CA PHE A 6 -14.18 1.32 24.07
C PHE A 6 -12.83 1.88 24.55
N LEU A 7 -12.04 1.10 25.29
CA LEU A 7 -10.70 1.53 25.72
C LEU A 7 -9.75 1.64 24.53
N VAL A 8 -9.84 0.71 23.58
CA VAL A 8 -9.06 0.76 22.33
C VAL A 8 -9.40 2.04 21.56
N ALA A 9 -10.68 2.30 21.34
CA ALA A 9 -11.14 3.44 20.56
C ALA A 9 -10.81 4.79 21.22
N SER A 10 -10.96 4.90 22.54
CA SER A 10 -10.75 6.16 23.29
C SER A 10 -9.27 6.48 23.56
N SER A 11 -8.42 5.47 23.70
CA SER A 11 -6.99 5.67 24.00
C SER A 11 -6.11 5.85 22.75
N MET A 12 -6.57 5.40 21.59
CA MET A 12 -5.81 5.45 20.35
C MET A 12 -6.12 6.71 19.55
N LYS A 13 -5.08 7.39 19.06
CA LYS A 13 -5.22 8.51 18.12
C LYS A 13 -5.00 8.08 16.67
N MET A 14 -4.08 7.15 16.46
CA MET A 14 -3.69 6.68 15.14
C MET A 14 -2.98 5.34 15.23
N VAL A 15 -3.12 4.52 14.20
CA VAL A 15 -2.31 3.32 13.94
C VAL A 15 -1.45 3.57 12.72
N ILE A 16 -0.16 3.23 12.81
CA ILE A 16 0.76 3.28 11.67
C ILE A 16 1.13 1.85 11.32
N ALA A 17 0.83 1.45 10.09
CA ALA A 17 1.41 0.27 9.47
C ALA A 17 2.59 0.70 8.59
N GLN A 18 3.72 -0.01 8.70
CA GLN A 18 4.92 0.30 7.92
C GLN A 18 5.56 -0.94 7.31
N ARG A 19 6.16 -0.75 6.13
CA ARG A 19 7.04 -1.73 5.49
C ARG A 19 8.28 -1.02 4.97
N LEU A 20 9.43 -1.70 5.02
CA LEU A 20 10.68 -1.19 4.44
C LEU A 20 10.93 -1.86 3.10
N ILE A 21 11.03 -1.05 2.05
CA ILE A 21 11.37 -1.48 0.70
C ILE A 21 12.78 -1.03 0.33
N ARG A 22 13.40 -1.71 -0.64
CA ARG A 22 14.74 -1.36 -1.08
C ARG A 22 14.69 -0.09 -1.94
N ARG A 23 15.65 0.81 -1.72
CA ARG A 23 15.81 2.02 -2.54
C ARG A 23 16.67 1.72 -3.76
N LEU A 24 16.25 2.17 -4.94
CA LEU A 24 17.07 2.06 -6.15
C LEU A 24 18.44 2.72 -5.94
N CYS A 25 19.49 2.08 -6.46
CA CYS A 25 20.82 2.67 -6.39
C CYS A 25 20.87 3.97 -7.22
N PRO A 26 21.32 5.10 -6.63
CA PRO A 26 21.35 6.38 -7.35
C PRO A 26 22.36 6.41 -8.49
N HIS A 27 23.33 5.48 -8.52
CA HIS A 27 24.39 5.44 -9.53
C HIS A 27 24.06 4.59 -10.76
N CYS A 28 23.16 3.62 -10.64
CA CYS A 28 22.93 2.62 -11.70
C CYS A 28 21.45 2.31 -11.96
N ALA A 29 20.50 3.06 -11.39
CA ALA A 29 19.12 2.92 -11.81
C ALA A 29 19.00 3.35 -13.28
N VAL A 30 18.27 2.60 -14.10
CA VAL A 30 18.09 2.88 -15.54
C VAL A 30 16.61 3.06 -15.86
N PRO A 31 16.25 3.72 -16.98
CA PRO A 31 14.85 3.77 -17.44
C PRO A 31 14.25 2.36 -17.54
N ASP A 32 13.02 2.24 -17.10
CA ASP A 32 12.22 1.03 -17.22
C ASP A 32 11.31 1.14 -18.44
N ASP A 33 11.44 0.18 -19.35
CA ASP A 33 10.72 0.04 -20.62
C ASP A 33 9.52 -0.92 -20.51
N THR A 34 9.12 -1.27 -19.29
CA THR A 34 7.93 -2.08 -19.03
C THR A 34 6.70 -1.49 -19.73
N SER A 35 5.98 -2.32 -20.50
CA SER A 35 4.83 -1.87 -21.26
C SER A 35 3.70 -1.36 -20.36
N ALA A 36 2.94 -0.38 -20.85
CA ALA A 36 1.82 0.20 -20.11
C ALA A 36 0.78 -0.84 -19.68
N ASP A 37 0.58 -1.91 -20.48
CA ASP A 37 -0.35 -2.99 -20.15
C ASP A 37 0.14 -3.84 -18.96
N VAL A 38 1.45 -4.09 -18.87
CA VAL A 38 2.04 -4.79 -17.72
C VAL A 38 1.95 -3.93 -16.47
N VAL A 39 2.26 -2.63 -16.58
CA VAL A 39 2.11 -1.69 -15.46
C VAL A 39 0.65 -1.67 -14.99
N ARG A 40 -0.31 -1.57 -15.92
CA ARG A 40 -1.75 -1.59 -15.60
C ARG A 40 -2.15 -2.85 -14.85
N SER A 41 -1.70 -4.02 -15.31
CA SER A 41 -1.95 -5.31 -14.64
C SER A 41 -1.38 -5.35 -13.22
N CYS A 42 -0.16 -4.86 -13.03
CA CYS A 42 0.46 -4.75 -11.72
C CYS A 42 -0.31 -3.81 -10.80
N LEU A 43 -0.76 -2.65 -11.28
CA LEU A 43 -1.55 -1.70 -10.47
C LEU A 43 -2.88 -2.30 -10.01
N MET A 44 -3.57 -3.03 -10.89
CA MET A 44 -4.80 -3.74 -10.52
C MET A 44 -4.55 -4.78 -9.43
N THR A 45 -3.43 -5.50 -9.51
CA THR A 45 -3.04 -6.49 -8.48
C THR A 45 -2.66 -5.82 -7.14
N LEU A 46 -2.24 -4.56 -7.18
CA LEU A 46 -1.90 -3.76 -6.01
C LEU A 46 -3.12 -3.03 -5.40
N GLY A 47 -4.32 -3.20 -5.95
CA GLY A 47 -5.51 -2.45 -5.53
C GLY A 47 -5.44 -0.97 -5.88
N ILE A 48 -4.65 -0.59 -6.89
CA ILE A 48 -4.48 0.79 -7.35
C ILE A 48 -5.27 0.97 -8.66
N PRO A 49 -6.01 2.09 -8.85
CA PRO A 49 -6.75 2.33 -10.08
C PRO A 49 -5.85 2.22 -11.33
N ALA A 50 -6.27 1.41 -12.30
CA ALA A 50 -5.57 1.24 -13.58
C ALA A 50 -5.27 2.57 -14.32
N ALA A 51 -6.06 3.61 -14.06
CA ALA A 51 -5.86 4.94 -14.62
C ALA A 51 -4.52 5.57 -14.21
N GLU A 52 -3.99 5.23 -13.02
CA GLU A 52 -2.68 5.70 -12.56
C GLU A 52 -1.52 5.19 -13.42
N ALA A 53 -1.74 4.21 -14.29
CA ALA A 53 -0.74 3.81 -15.29
C ALA A 53 -0.40 4.95 -16.26
N ALA A 54 -1.30 5.92 -16.46
CA ALA A 54 -1.03 7.10 -17.27
C ALA A 54 0.08 7.97 -16.66
N ASP A 55 0.19 7.98 -15.32
CA ASP A 55 1.19 8.73 -14.57
C ASP A 55 2.51 7.97 -14.41
N ALA A 56 2.61 6.75 -14.95
CA ALA A 56 3.80 5.90 -14.93
C ALA A 56 4.90 6.39 -15.89
N THR A 57 5.17 7.68 -15.90
CA THR A 57 6.22 8.28 -16.72
C THR A 57 7.56 8.21 -16.01
N GLY A 58 8.61 7.76 -16.72
CA GLY A 58 9.97 7.76 -16.19
C GLY A 58 10.24 6.73 -15.09
N LEU A 59 9.54 5.59 -15.11
CA LEU A 59 9.82 4.47 -14.22
C LEU A 59 11.29 4.03 -14.31
N ARG A 60 11.82 3.50 -13.21
CA ARG A 60 13.22 3.11 -13.09
C ARG A 60 13.34 1.67 -12.60
N LYS A 61 14.32 0.95 -13.15
CA LYS A 61 14.65 -0.43 -12.79
C LYS A 61 16.10 -0.56 -12.31
N PRO A 62 16.42 -1.57 -11.47
CA PRO A 62 17.78 -1.81 -11.01
C PRO A 62 18.65 -2.39 -12.13
N SER A 63 19.88 -1.87 -12.29
CA SER A 63 20.89 -2.46 -13.20
C SER A 63 22.06 -3.14 -12.48
N GLY A 64 22.43 -2.66 -11.29
CA GLY A 64 23.63 -3.12 -10.57
C GLY A 64 24.91 -2.34 -10.94
N CYS A 65 25.73 -2.05 -9.94
CA CYS A 65 27.08 -1.49 -10.08
C CYS A 65 27.89 -1.76 -8.81
N GLU A 66 29.20 -1.48 -8.84
CA GLU A 66 30.09 -1.64 -7.68
C GLU A 66 29.61 -0.89 -6.43
N ALA A 67 29.08 0.33 -6.60
CA ALA A 67 28.58 1.15 -5.49
C ALA A 67 27.36 0.56 -4.74
N CYS A 68 26.71 -0.46 -5.30
CA CYS A 68 25.65 -1.24 -4.65
C CYS A 68 25.95 -2.74 -4.61
N SER A 69 27.22 -3.13 -4.77
CA SER A 69 27.64 -4.54 -4.80
C SER A 69 26.86 -5.37 -5.81
N ASN A 70 26.59 -4.79 -6.98
CA ASN A 70 25.80 -5.38 -8.08
C ASN A 70 24.35 -5.77 -7.73
N LEU A 71 23.79 -5.27 -6.62
CA LEU A 71 22.40 -5.54 -6.23
C LEU A 71 21.38 -4.67 -6.97
N GLY A 72 21.79 -3.49 -7.45
CA GLY A 72 20.92 -2.48 -8.06
C GLY A 72 20.10 -1.66 -7.06
N PHE A 73 20.24 -1.95 -5.76
CA PHE A 73 19.59 -1.23 -4.67
C PHE A 73 20.60 -0.78 -3.62
N ARG A 74 20.39 0.39 -3.01
CA ARG A 74 21.21 0.88 -1.90
C ARG A 74 20.37 1.67 -0.90
N GLY A 75 20.24 1.11 0.31
CA GLY A 75 19.41 1.68 1.37
C GLY A 75 17.96 1.21 1.32
N ARG A 76 17.14 1.76 2.21
CA ARG A 76 15.72 1.41 2.36
C ARG A 76 14.86 2.66 2.46
N ILE A 77 13.59 2.53 2.11
CA ILE A 77 12.55 3.57 2.23
C ILE A 77 11.35 2.95 2.95
N GLY A 78 10.70 3.74 3.80
CA GLY A 78 9.43 3.34 4.43
C GLY A 78 8.24 3.59 3.51
N MET A 79 7.39 2.58 3.39
CA MET A 79 5.99 2.74 2.99
C MET A 79 5.17 2.83 4.27
N PHE A 80 4.22 3.77 4.30
CA PHE A 80 3.42 4.04 5.48
C PHE A 80 1.94 4.06 5.11
N GLU A 81 1.13 3.42 5.95
CA GLU A 81 -0.33 3.50 5.96
C GLU A 81 -0.74 4.00 7.34
N LEU A 82 -1.50 5.10 7.36
CA LEU A 82 -1.84 5.83 8.59
C LEU A 82 -3.35 5.78 8.78
N LEU A 83 -3.82 4.97 9.72
CA LEU A 83 -5.21 4.91 10.13
C LEU A 83 -5.43 5.86 11.31
N THR A 84 -6.03 7.01 11.05
CA THR A 84 -6.46 7.94 12.11
C THR A 84 -7.78 7.49 12.73
N ILE A 85 -7.89 7.57 14.05
CA ILE A 85 -9.12 7.19 14.77
C ILE A 85 -10.06 8.40 14.77
N SER A 86 -10.88 8.52 13.73
CA SER A 86 -11.98 9.48 13.65
C SER A 86 -13.17 9.03 14.52
N GLU A 87 -14.15 9.91 14.72
CA GLU A 87 -15.40 9.56 15.41
C GLU A 87 -16.14 8.40 14.74
N ALA A 88 -16.13 8.34 13.41
CA ALA A 88 -16.74 7.24 12.66
C ALA A 88 -16.00 5.92 12.91
N ILE A 89 -14.67 5.92 12.82
CA ILE A 89 -13.84 4.75 13.11
C ILE A 89 -13.99 4.33 14.58
N HIS A 90 -14.07 5.29 15.50
CA HIS A 90 -14.32 5.04 16.92
C HIS A 90 -15.63 4.29 17.12
N ALA A 91 -16.73 4.75 16.51
CA ALA A 91 -18.03 4.08 16.58
C ALA A 91 -17.97 2.65 16.04
N LEU A 92 -17.28 2.44 14.90
CA LEU A 92 -17.09 1.13 14.30
C LEU A 92 -16.30 0.18 15.22
N ILE A 93 -15.25 0.67 15.90
CA ILE A 93 -14.48 -0.12 16.88
C ILE A 93 -15.37 -0.53 18.06
N VAL A 94 -16.16 0.40 18.61
CA VAL A 94 -17.08 0.14 19.73
C VAL A 94 -18.14 -0.90 19.35
N GLN A 95 -18.65 -0.84 18.13
CA GLN A 95 -19.61 -1.79 17.56
C GLN A 95 -19.00 -3.17 17.23
N ARG A 96 -17.67 -3.33 17.36
CA ARG A 96 -16.94 -4.57 17.05
C ARG A 96 -17.11 -5.03 15.60
N VAL A 97 -17.22 -4.09 14.66
CA VAL A 97 -17.30 -4.45 13.23
C VAL A 97 -15.97 -5.03 12.73
N SER A 98 -16.00 -5.70 11.59
CA SER A 98 -14.80 -6.30 11.00
C SER A 98 -13.76 -5.23 10.61
N ALA A 99 -12.49 -5.60 10.67
CA ALA A 99 -11.38 -4.73 10.26
C ALA A 99 -11.51 -4.26 8.80
N HIS A 100 -12.15 -5.05 7.94
CA HIS A 100 -12.43 -4.67 6.55
C HIS A 100 -13.38 -3.46 6.46
N VAL A 101 -14.46 -3.45 7.24
CA VAL A 101 -15.38 -2.30 7.29
C VAL A 101 -14.67 -1.04 7.78
N ILE A 102 -13.83 -1.18 8.82
CA ILE A 102 -12.98 -0.09 9.34
C ILE A 102 -12.04 0.43 8.25
N ARG A 103 -11.36 -0.48 7.51
CA ARG A 103 -10.46 -0.12 6.41
C ARG A 103 -11.20 0.65 5.32
N ARG A 104 -12.37 0.18 4.88
CA ARG A 104 -13.18 0.88 3.87
C ARG A 104 -13.55 2.28 4.32
N GLN A 105 -13.95 2.45 5.58
CA GLN A 105 -14.26 3.76 6.13
C GLN A 105 -13.02 4.66 6.13
N ALA A 106 -11.86 4.15 6.55
CA ALA A 106 -10.62 4.90 6.54
C ALA A 106 -10.18 5.33 5.14
N LEU A 107 -10.33 4.44 4.14
CA LEU A 107 -10.05 4.77 2.73
C LEU A 107 -10.96 5.90 2.22
N ARG A 108 -12.24 5.94 2.61
CA ARG A 108 -13.14 7.07 2.31
C ARG A 108 -12.69 8.35 3.00
N GLU A 109 -12.11 8.25 4.18
CA GLU A 109 -11.50 9.35 4.93
C GLU A 109 -10.08 9.71 4.43
N SER A 110 -9.75 9.35 3.19
CA SER A 110 -8.47 9.66 2.53
C SER A 110 -7.24 8.98 3.15
N MET A 111 -7.42 7.87 3.88
CA MET A 111 -6.30 6.99 4.22
C MET A 111 -5.66 6.46 2.93
N ARG A 112 -4.35 6.63 2.81
CA ARG A 112 -3.56 6.03 1.73
C ARG A 112 -3.08 4.65 2.13
N SER A 113 -3.22 3.68 1.24
CA SER A 113 -2.74 2.32 1.48
C SER A 113 -1.22 2.22 1.39
N LEU A 114 -0.66 1.13 1.94
CA LEU A 114 0.76 0.81 1.78
C LEU A 114 1.15 0.73 0.29
N GLN A 115 0.31 0.12 -0.54
CA GLN A 115 0.54 -0.04 -1.98
C GLN A 115 0.52 1.31 -2.70
N GLN A 116 -0.44 2.19 -2.39
CA GLN A 116 -0.49 3.56 -2.93
C GLN A 116 0.75 4.36 -2.53
N CYS A 117 1.18 4.29 -1.26
CA CYS A 117 2.42 4.92 -0.80
C CYS A 117 3.66 4.36 -1.53
N GLY A 118 3.71 3.05 -1.75
CA GLY A 118 4.73 2.40 -2.56
C GLY A 118 4.76 2.96 -3.97
N TRP A 119 3.59 3.05 -4.61
CA TRP A 119 3.44 3.53 -5.99
C TRP A 119 3.93 4.97 -6.15
N ASP A 120 3.64 5.85 -5.19
CA ASP A 120 4.21 7.20 -5.16
C ASP A 120 5.75 7.20 -5.17
N HIS A 121 6.40 6.25 -4.47
CA HIS A 121 7.86 6.11 -4.52
C HIS A 121 8.37 5.55 -5.86
N VAL A 122 7.58 4.73 -6.55
CA VAL A 122 7.91 4.24 -7.91
C VAL A 122 7.79 5.36 -8.93
N LYS A 123 6.70 6.15 -8.89
CA LYS A 123 6.55 7.36 -9.72
C LYS A 123 7.69 8.34 -9.49
N ALA A 124 8.16 8.47 -8.26
CA ALA A 124 9.32 9.29 -7.91
C ALA A 124 10.69 8.68 -8.28
N GLY A 125 10.74 7.49 -8.90
CA GLY A 125 11.97 6.80 -9.28
C GLY A 125 12.86 6.36 -8.11
N ARG A 126 12.30 6.30 -6.89
CA ARG A 126 13.05 5.96 -5.66
C ARG A 126 13.14 4.46 -5.42
N THR A 127 12.19 3.70 -5.96
CA THR A 127 12.13 2.24 -5.90
C THR A 127 11.62 1.69 -7.23
N ALA A 128 11.63 0.38 -7.41
CA ALA A 128 11.17 -0.29 -8.62
C ALA A 128 9.77 -0.89 -8.43
N LEU A 129 9.01 -1.04 -9.51
CA LEU A 129 7.70 -1.71 -9.48
C LEU A 129 7.79 -3.12 -8.87
N SER A 130 8.86 -3.86 -9.20
CA SER A 130 9.14 -5.18 -8.64
C SER A 130 9.37 -5.22 -7.13
N GLU A 131 9.72 -4.09 -6.49
CA GLU A 131 9.79 -4.01 -5.02
C GLU A 131 8.41 -3.94 -4.38
N ILE A 132 7.50 -3.12 -4.93
CA ILE A 132 6.15 -2.99 -4.39
C ILE A 132 5.37 -4.28 -4.59
N MET A 133 5.54 -4.95 -5.73
CA MET A 133 4.84 -6.20 -6.05
C MET A 133 5.06 -7.33 -5.02
N ARG A 134 6.10 -7.26 -4.18
CA ARG A 134 6.29 -8.20 -3.06
C ARG A 134 5.29 -8.04 -1.92
N TYR A 135 4.57 -6.92 -1.91
CA TYR A 135 3.53 -6.57 -0.96
C TYR A 135 2.15 -6.52 -1.64
N ALA A 136 2.04 -7.11 -2.83
CA ALA A 136 0.75 -7.35 -3.45
C ALA A 136 0.04 -8.47 -2.67
N ASP A 137 -1.13 -8.15 -2.11
CA ASP A 137 -1.96 -9.14 -1.42
C ASP A 137 -2.80 -9.87 -2.47
N ALA A 138 -2.34 -11.04 -2.93
CA ALA A 138 -3.01 -11.82 -3.97
C ALA A 138 -4.34 -12.48 -3.53
N GLY A 139 -5.03 -11.99 -2.49
CA GLY A 139 -6.18 -12.73 -1.96
C GLY A 139 -7.04 -12.12 -0.86
N SER A 140 -7.05 -10.80 -0.66
CA SER A 140 -8.02 -10.21 0.29
C SER A 140 -9.26 -9.61 -0.39
N GLU A 141 -9.19 -9.18 -1.65
CA GLU A 141 -10.28 -8.38 -2.25
C GLU A 141 -11.38 -9.19 -2.95
N SER A 142 -11.13 -10.45 -3.34
CA SER A 142 -12.14 -11.27 -4.04
C SER A 142 -13.08 -12.05 -3.12
N ALA A 143 -12.83 -12.07 -1.82
CA ALA A 143 -13.76 -12.63 -0.82
C ALA A 143 -14.75 -11.57 -0.29
N ASP A 144 -14.58 -10.30 -0.70
CA ASP A 144 -15.18 -9.12 -0.07
C ASP A 144 -16.59 -8.74 -0.56
N GLU A 145 -17.14 -9.41 -1.59
CA GLU A 145 -18.54 -9.23 -2.02
C GLU A 145 -19.52 -10.18 -1.32
N ALA A 146 -19.08 -11.36 -0.90
CA ALA A 146 -19.96 -12.39 -0.33
C ALA A 146 -20.35 -12.13 1.14
N SER A 147 -19.50 -11.44 1.92
CA SER A 147 -19.74 -11.21 3.35
C SER A 147 -20.65 -10.02 3.66
N VAL A 148 -20.93 -9.16 2.67
CA VAL A 148 -21.80 -7.98 2.84
C VAL A 148 -23.28 -8.36 2.80
N ALA A 149 -23.64 -9.40 2.03
CA ALA A 149 -25.01 -9.89 1.93
C ALA A 149 -25.57 -10.43 3.25
N GLU A 150 -24.72 -10.81 4.21
CA GLU A 150 -25.14 -11.36 5.51
C GLU A 150 -25.33 -10.30 6.60
N VAL A 151 -24.85 -9.07 6.41
CA VAL A 151 -24.96 -7.98 7.41
C VAL A 151 -26.14 -7.04 7.12
N GLU A 152 -26.64 -7.03 5.88
CA GLU A 152 -27.83 -6.25 5.48
C GLU A 152 -29.14 -7.09 5.48
N GLY A 153 -29.10 -8.31 6.03
CA GLY A 153 -30.24 -9.24 6.15
C GLY A 153 -30.85 -9.34 7.53
#